data_AF-A0A8S9U1S3-F1
#
_entry.id   AF-A0A8S9U1S3-F1
#
_cell.length_a   1.000
_cell.length_b   1.000
_cell.length_c   1.000
_cell.angle_alpha   90.00
_cell.angle_beta   90.00
_cell.angle_gamma   90.00
#
_symmetry.space_group_name_H-M   'P 1'
#
loop_
_entity.id
_entity.type
_entity.pdbx_description
1 polymer ?
#
loop_
_entity_poly.entity_id
_entity_poly.type
_entity_poly.pdbx_seq_one_letter_code
_entity_poly.pdbx_strand_id
1 'polypeptide(L)'
;MFRLELVTPFKYGYFGFMRAFWRSVANVPCNLEDIAECTPMSGHDVLASYNIPDQTIWTDVWSLVALSLFFRLLGFIALHFSVRHK
;
A
#
# COMPACT_ATOMS: atom_id res chain seq x y z
N MET A 1 19.26 -4.02 9.04
CA MET A 1 18.38 -5.14 8.61
C MET A 1 17.42 -4.60 7.56
N PHE A 2 17.62 -4.92 6.27
CA PHE A 2 16.76 -4.43 5.18
C PHE A 2 15.39 -5.10 5.27
N ARG A 3 14.34 -4.33 5.59
CA ARG A 3 12.96 -4.82 5.55
C ARG A 3 12.49 -4.82 4.09
N LEU A 4 12.52 -5.98 3.44
CA LEU A 4 12.14 -6.17 2.03
C LEU A 4 10.77 -5.60 1.70
N GLU A 5 9.84 -5.58 2.65
CA GLU A 5 8.51 -4.99 2.50
C GLU A 5 8.50 -3.50 2.13
N LEU A 6 9.54 -2.74 2.47
CA LEU A 6 9.62 -1.31 2.08
C LEU A 6 10.00 -1.12 0.61
N VAL A 7 10.51 -2.16 -0.05
CA VAL A 7 11.00 -2.10 -1.43
C VAL A 7 10.00 -2.73 -2.41
N THR A 8 8.86 -3.25 -1.91
CA THR A 8 7.82 -3.82 -2.77
C THR A 8 6.78 -2.75 -3.17
N PRO A 9 6.54 -2.53 -4.48
CA PRO A 9 5.50 -1.60 -4.91
C PRO A 9 4.10 -2.09 -4.50
N PHE A 10 3.92 -3.41 -4.39
CA PHE A 10 2.66 -4.04 -4.02
C PHE A 10 2.14 -3.60 -2.66
N LYS A 11 3.02 -3.36 -1.67
CA LYS A 11 2.61 -2.87 -0.34
C LYS A 11 1.89 -1.54 -0.44
N TYR A 12 2.52 -0.56 -1.10
CA TYR A 12 1.99 0.79 -1.24
C TYR A 12 0.75 0.82 -2.14
N GLY A 13 0.74 0.01 -3.22
CA GLY A 13 -0.45 -0.16 -4.04
C GLY A 13 -1.64 -0.70 -3.24
N TYR A 14 -1.46 -1.82 -2.53
CA TYR A 14 -2.49 -2.44 -1.70
C TYR A 14 -3.01 -1.48 -0.62
N PHE A 15 -2.12 -0.82 0.12
CA PHE A 15 -2.50 0.14 1.15
C PHE A 15 -3.24 1.35 0.58
N GLY A 16 -2.78 1.90 -0.54
CA GLY A 16 -3.43 3.02 -1.22
C GLY A 16 -4.85 2.67 -1.66
N PHE A 17 -5.05 1.51 -2.29
CA PHE A 17 -6.37 1.05 -2.71
C PHE A 17 -7.30 0.82 -1.52
N MET A 18 -6.83 0.11 -0.50
CA MET A 18 -7.62 -0.17 0.70
C MET A 18 -8.07 1.13 1.37
N ARG A 19 -7.18 2.12 1.53
CA ARG A 19 -7.52 3.42 2.11
C ARG A 19 -8.49 4.22 1.25
N ALA A 20 -8.31 4.22 -0.08
CA ALA A 20 -9.19 4.94 -1.00
C ALA A 20 -10.63 4.41 -0.95
N PHE A 21 -10.79 3.09 -0.87
CA PHE A 21 -12.09 2.45 -0.80
C PHE A 21 -12.70 2.56 0.61
N TRP A 22 -12.04 2.01 1.62
CA TRP A 22 -12.64 1.83 2.94
C TRP A 22 -12.84 3.12 3.72
N ARG A 23 -12.08 4.18 3.47
CA ARG A 23 -12.36 5.49 4.11
C ARG A 23 -13.67 6.11 3.66
N SER A 24 -14.19 5.74 2.49
CA SER A 24 -15.48 6.23 2.01
C SER A 24 -16.68 5.49 2.63
N VAL A 25 -16.44 4.35 3.28
CA VAL A 25 -17.49 3.48 3.82
C VAL A 25 -17.75 3.83 5.28
N ALA A 26 -18.85 4.55 5.53
CA ALA A 26 -19.26 4.95 6.88
C ALA A 26 -19.77 3.78 7.73
N ASN A 27 -20.50 2.83 7.13
CA ASN A 27 -21.09 1.70 7.82
C ASN A 27 -21.01 0.43 6.97
N VAL A 28 -20.55 -0.66 7.58
CA VAL A 28 -20.55 -2.00 6.99
C VAL A 28 -21.79 -2.74 7.51
N PRO A 29 -22.73 -3.18 6.64
CA PRO A 29 -23.95 -3.83 7.10
C PRO A 29 -23.59 -5.17 7.76
N CYS A 30 -24.01 -5.38 9.02
CA CYS A 30 -23.93 -6.69 9.65
C CYS A 30 -25.26 -7.43 9.47
N ASN A 31 -25.19 -8.70 9.08
CA ASN A 31 -26.35 -9.57 9.10
C ASN A 31 -26.49 -10.18 10.51
N LEU A 32 -27.58 -9.85 11.20
CA LEU A 32 -27.80 -10.20 12.62
C LEU A 32 -27.98 -11.70 12.87
N GLU A 33 -28.08 -12.52 11.82
CA GLU A 33 -28.09 -13.99 11.92
C GLU A 33 -26.72 -14.58 12.28
N ASP A 34 -25.62 -13.87 11.96
CA ASP A 34 -24.23 -14.31 12.21
C ASP A 34 -23.50 -13.31 13.12
N ILE A 35 -24.02 -13.15 14.35
CA ILE A 35 -23.58 -12.17 15.36
C ILE A 35 -22.07 -12.28 15.69
N ALA A 36 -21.47 -13.46 15.46
CA ALA A 36 -20.04 -13.69 15.70
C ALA A 36 -19.10 -12.93 14.73
N GLU A 37 -19.62 -12.42 13.60
CA GLU A 37 -18.83 -11.74 12.55
C GLU A 37 -19.11 -10.23 12.42
N CYS A 38 -19.90 -9.63 13.33
CA CYS A 38 -20.28 -8.20 13.27
C CYS A 38 -19.15 -7.19 13.56
N THR A 39 -17.88 -7.59 13.48
CA THR A 39 -16.71 -6.73 13.56
C THR A 39 -15.91 -6.95 12.30
N PRO A 40 -15.63 -5.94 11.44
CA PRO A 40 -15.69 -4.48 11.60
C PRO A 40 -16.99 -3.77 11.20
N MET A 41 -17.40 -2.73 11.94
CA MET A 41 -18.65 -1.97 11.69
C MET A 41 -18.45 -0.73 10.79
N SER A 42 -17.23 -0.24 10.66
CA SER A 42 -16.88 0.87 9.76
C SER A 42 -15.71 0.49 8.85
N GLY A 43 -15.54 1.20 7.74
CA GLY A 43 -14.37 0.98 6.89
C GLY A 43 -13.04 1.30 7.60
N HIS A 44 -13.03 2.17 8.61
CA HIS A 44 -11.86 2.39 9.46
C HIS A 44 -11.51 1.15 10.29
N ASP A 45 -12.51 0.47 10.83
CA ASP A 45 -12.30 -0.77 11.59
C ASP A 45 -11.78 -1.90 10.67
N VAL A 46 -12.22 -1.92 9.41
CA VAL A 46 -11.67 -2.83 8.39
C VAL A 46 -10.18 -2.54 8.18
N LEU A 47 -9.79 -1.28 7.99
CA LEU A 47 -8.38 -0.95 7.81
C LEU A 47 -7.53 -1.36 9.02
N ALA A 48 -8.05 -1.19 10.23
CA ALA A 48 -7.40 -1.61 11.46
C ALA A 48 -7.23 -3.14 11.53
N SER A 49 -8.25 -3.92 11.15
CA SER A 49 -8.17 -5.39 11.16
C SER A 49 -7.14 -5.95 10.17
N TYR A 50 -6.95 -5.27 9.03
CA TYR A 50 -5.89 -5.59 8.06
C TYR A 50 -4.49 -5.05 8.45
N ASN A 51 -4.31 -4.51 9.66
CA ASN A 51 -3.06 -3.88 10.11
C ASN A 51 -2.58 -2.76 9.17
N ILE A 52 -3.51 -2.05 8.52
CA ILE A 52 -3.19 -0.93 7.64
C ILE A 52 -3.13 0.33 8.51
N PRO A 53 -1.95 0.97 8.67
CA PRO A 53 -1.83 2.12 9.54
C PRO A 53 -2.63 3.30 8.98
N ASP A 54 -3.18 4.11 9.88
CA ASP A 54 -3.93 5.29 9.50
C ASP A 54 -2.98 6.38 8.96
N GLN A 55 -2.89 6.47 7.64
CA GLN A 55 -2.03 7.41 6.92
C GLN A 55 -2.72 7.96 5.68
N THR A 56 -2.36 9.14 5.20
CA THR A 56 -2.97 9.69 3.99
C THR A 56 -2.66 8.84 2.75
N ILE A 57 -3.57 8.75 1.78
CA ILE A 57 -3.32 8.04 0.51
C ILE A 57 -2.08 8.60 -0.22
N TRP A 58 -1.78 9.89 -0.03
CA TRP A 58 -0.60 10.54 -0.60
C TRP A 58 0.73 9.91 -0.19
N THR A 59 0.83 9.31 1.00
CA THR A 59 2.08 8.65 1.42
C THR A 59 2.36 7.43 0.55
N ASP A 60 1.33 6.67 0.18
CA ASP A 60 1.47 5.53 -0.73
C ASP A 60 1.85 5.97 -2.14
N VAL A 61 1.19 7.02 -2.64
CA VAL A 61 1.45 7.59 -3.97
C VAL A 61 2.91 8.05 -4.09
N TRP A 62 3.38 8.84 -3.12
CA TRP A 62 4.77 9.30 -3.12
C TRP A 62 5.77 8.16 -2.97
N SER A 63 5.44 7.12 -2.19
CA SER A 63 6.28 5.93 -2.06
C SER A 63 6.41 5.18 -3.40
N LEU A 64 5.32 5.03 -4.15
CA LEU A 64 5.33 4.42 -5.48
C LEU A 64 6.16 5.24 -6.49
N VAL A 65 6.00 6.56 -6.48
CA VAL A 65 6.80 7.46 -7.34
C VAL A 65 8.28 7.34 -7.01
N ALA A 66 8.63 7.42 -5.72
CA ALA A 66 10.01 7.30 -5.26
C ALA A 66 10.63 5.95 -5.66
N LEU A 67 9.88 4.85 -5.50
CA LEU A 67 10.34 3.52 -5.87
C LEU A 67 10.51 3.37 -7.39
N SER A 68 9.61 3.96 -8.18
CA SER A 68 9.73 3.99 -9.64
C SER A 68 10.99 4.73 -10.10
N LEU A 69 11.24 5.91 -9.53
CA LEU A 69 12.45 6.69 -9.80
C LEU A 69 13.71 5.93 -9.39
N PHE A 70 13.70 5.29 -8.21
CA PHE A 70 14.81 4.49 -7.71
C PHE A 70 15.19 3.37 -8.68
N PHE A 71 14.23 2.55 -9.13
CA PHE A 71 14.51 1.47 -10.08
C PHE A 71 14.96 1.99 -11.46
N ARG A 72 14.39 3.11 -11.92
CA ARG A 72 14.83 3.75 -13.17
C ARG A 72 16.27 4.22 -13.07
N LEU A 73 16.65 4.87 -11.96
CA LEU A 73 18.03 5.32 -11.72
C LEU A 73 19.00 4.15 -11.68
N LEU A 74 18.66 3.05 -11.00
CA LEU A 74 19.47 1.84 -11.02
C LEU A 74 19.64 1.29 -12.44
N GLY A 75 18.57 1.28 -13.23
CA GLY A 75 18.60 0.89 -14.64
C GLY A 75 19.53 1.78 -15.47
N PHE A 76 19.43 3.11 -15.32
CA PHE A 76 20.31 4.06 -16.00
C PHE A 76 21.78 3.89 -15.61
N ILE A 77 22.07 3.70 -14.32
CA ILE A 77 23.42 3.47 -13.83
C ILE A 77 23.99 2.18 -14.41
N ALA A 78 23.23 1.08 -14.34
CA ALA A 78 23.64 -0.21 -14.89
C ALA A 78 23.89 -0.13 -16.40
N LEU A 79 23.00 0.55 -17.13
CA LEU A 79 23.14 0.78 -18.57
C LEU A 79 24.39 1.61 -18.88
N HIS A 80 24.63 2.69 -18.14
CA HIS A 80 25.81 3.54 -18.31
C HIS A 80 27.11 2.76 -18.11
N PHE A 81 27.18 1.91 -17.08
CA PHE A 81 28.34 1.04 -16.87
C PHE A 81 28.49 -0.01 -17.98
N SER A 82 27.39 -0.63 -18.43
CA SER A 82 27.43 -1.62 -19.51
C SER A 82 27.88 -1.03 -20.84
N VAL A 83 27.42 0.17 -21.19
CA VAL A 83 27.83 0.86 -22.42
C VAL A 83 29.29 1.28 -22.36
N ARG A 84 29.78 1.74 -21.21
CA ARG A 84 31.19 2.19 -21.06
C ARG A 84 32.20 1.03 -20.99
N HIS A 85 31.75 -0.18 -20.69
CA HIS A 85 32.55 -1.41 -20.72
C HIS A 85 32.55 -2.14 -22.07
N LYS A 86 31.78 -1.66 -23.05
CA LYS A 86 31.89 -2.06 -24.46
C LYS A 86 32.71 -1.04 -25.23
#